data_AF-X0XNV2-F1
#
_entry.id   AF-X0XNV2-F1
#
_cell.length_a   1.000
_cell.length_b   1.000
_cell.length_c   1.000
_cell.angle_alpha   90.00
_cell.angle_beta   90.00
_cell.angle_gamma   90.00
#
_symmetry.space_group_name_H-M   'P 1'
#
loop_
_entity.id
_entity.type
_entity.pdbx_description
1 polymer ?
#
loop_
_entity_poly.entity_id
_entity_poly.type
_entity_poly.pdbx_seq_one_letter_code
_entity_poly.pdbx_strand_id
1 'polypeptide(L)'
;TSGDTLFFDYTVQAGHNSSDLAYVLVNPLSGTIADPAGNAADLSLATPGDVPNSLSGSKALVIDTTPPTVSSVSSTALDDSYYVKDDVIPITIAFTETVYVAVATPTLTLETGTEDAVVNYVSGSDGDAELLFNYTVAAGHESDNLDYTATDALELNLATIQDAAGNDAVPTLPALDAIGSLGYLKDRNIDAIIPTVTAVTSTKADGAYKAVEVIPISVVFSEAVVVDLGG
;
A
#
# COMPACT_ATOMS: atom_id res chain seq x y z
N THR A 1 -16.97 -51.15 -5.08
CA THR A 1 -17.01 -50.78 -3.64
C THR A 1 -18.45 -50.90 -3.20
N SER A 2 -18.76 -51.63 -2.12
CA SER A 2 -20.11 -51.63 -1.54
C SER A 2 -20.16 -50.56 -0.47
N GLY A 3 -20.91 -49.49 -0.72
CA GLY A 3 -21.11 -48.37 0.19
C GLY A 3 -22.27 -47.51 -0.31
N ASP A 4 -22.78 -46.65 0.55
CA ASP A 4 -23.87 -45.70 0.26
C ASP A 4 -23.36 -44.34 -0.24
N THR A 5 -22.05 -44.18 -0.37
CA THR A 5 -21.39 -42.90 -0.68
C THR A 5 -20.36 -43.05 -1.81
N LEU A 6 -20.38 -42.10 -2.75
CA LEU A 6 -19.33 -41.90 -3.75
C LEU A 6 -18.47 -40.69 -3.35
N PHE A 7 -17.15 -40.81 -3.49
CA PHE A 7 -16.20 -39.74 -3.20
C PHE A 7 -15.66 -39.14 -4.48
N PHE A 8 -15.57 -37.81 -4.51
CA PHE A 8 -15.01 -37.04 -5.60
C PHE A 8 -14.02 -36.03 -5.02
N ASP A 9 -12.85 -35.92 -5.63
CA ASP A 9 -11.87 -34.91 -5.29
C ASP A 9 -11.97 -33.74 -6.27
N TYR A 10 -12.01 -32.54 -5.72
CA TYR A 10 -11.87 -31.31 -6.48
C TYR A 10 -10.58 -30.62 -6.03
N THR A 11 -9.64 -30.44 -6.97
CA THR A 11 -8.40 -29.71 -6.72
C THR A 11 -8.56 -28.29 -7.25
N VAL A 12 -8.41 -27.30 -6.38
CA VAL A 12 -8.37 -25.89 -6.77
C VAL A 12 -7.15 -25.66 -7.68
N GLN A 13 -7.35 -25.00 -8.81
CA GLN A 13 -6.29 -24.63 -9.76
C GLN A 13 -6.24 -23.10 -9.87
N ALA A 14 -5.11 -22.58 -10.34
CA ALA A 14 -4.96 -21.15 -10.58
C ALA A 14 -6.09 -20.61 -11.48
N GLY A 15 -6.72 -19.52 -11.06
CA GLY A 15 -7.84 -18.89 -11.76
C GLY A 15 -9.22 -19.50 -11.45
N HIS A 16 -9.29 -20.56 -10.65
CA HIS A 16 -10.57 -21.00 -10.08
C HIS A 16 -11.01 -19.99 -9.03
N ASN A 17 -12.11 -19.30 -9.27
CA ASN A 17 -12.71 -18.37 -8.32
C ASN A 17 -14.19 -18.66 -8.18
N SER A 18 -14.70 -18.68 -6.94
CA SER A 18 -16.10 -18.93 -6.65
C SER A 18 -16.47 -18.29 -5.31
N SER A 19 -17.52 -17.47 -5.31
CA SER A 19 -18.10 -16.96 -4.06
C SER A 19 -18.85 -18.05 -3.27
N ASP A 20 -19.26 -19.13 -3.95
CA ASP A 20 -19.85 -20.32 -3.35
C ASP A 20 -19.82 -21.51 -4.33
N LEU A 21 -18.95 -22.49 -4.07
CA LEU A 21 -18.71 -23.61 -4.96
C LEU A 21 -19.95 -24.50 -5.10
N ALA A 22 -20.37 -24.73 -6.34
CA ALA A 22 -21.48 -25.63 -6.67
C ALA A 22 -21.14 -26.54 -7.87
N TYR A 23 -21.86 -27.66 -7.97
CA TYR A 23 -21.96 -28.37 -9.24
C TYR A 23 -22.85 -27.60 -10.22
N VAL A 24 -22.60 -27.77 -11.52
CA VAL A 24 -23.26 -26.95 -12.56
C VAL A 24 -24.63 -27.51 -12.98
N LEU A 25 -24.78 -28.83 -12.99
CA LEU A 25 -25.96 -29.52 -13.49
C LEU A 25 -26.59 -30.40 -12.42
N VAL A 26 -27.91 -30.53 -12.44
CA VAL A 26 -28.66 -31.43 -11.55
C VAL A 26 -28.55 -32.90 -11.96
N ASN A 27 -27.91 -33.24 -13.08
CA ASN A 27 -27.64 -34.63 -13.48
C ASN A 27 -26.17 -34.79 -13.94
N PRO A 28 -25.17 -34.51 -13.08
CA PRO A 28 -23.77 -34.51 -13.49
C PRO A 28 -23.14 -35.92 -13.42
N LEU A 29 -23.80 -36.86 -12.72
CA LEU A 29 -23.32 -38.22 -12.56
C LEU A 29 -23.61 -39.06 -13.80
N SER A 30 -22.69 -39.95 -14.15
CA SER A 30 -22.83 -40.87 -15.28
C SER A 30 -22.29 -42.26 -14.92
N GLY A 31 -22.66 -43.26 -15.73
CA GLY A 31 -22.28 -44.67 -15.51
C GLY A 31 -23.41 -45.51 -14.92
N THR A 32 -23.10 -46.78 -14.62
CA THR A 32 -24.06 -47.72 -14.02
C THR A 32 -23.89 -47.70 -12.51
N ILE A 33 -24.76 -46.95 -11.83
CA ILE A 33 -24.85 -46.91 -10.37
C ILE A 33 -26.13 -47.63 -9.99
N ALA A 34 -25.99 -48.75 -9.29
CA ALA A 34 -27.10 -49.59 -8.88
C ALA A 34 -26.81 -50.23 -7.52
N ASP A 35 -27.86 -50.60 -6.80
CA ASP A 35 -27.73 -51.38 -5.58
C ASP A 35 -27.27 -52.83 -5.88
N PRO A 36 -26.93 -53.66 -4.85
CA PRO A 36 -26.54 -55.05 -5.07
C PRO A 36 -27.62 -55.94 -5.70
N ALA A 37 -28.90 -55.54 -5.67
CA ALA A 37 -30.00 -56.24 -6.32
C ALA A 37 -30.19 -55.83 -7.79
N GLY A 38 -29.43 -54.85 -8.27
CA GLY A 38 -29.45 -54.36 -9.64
C GLY A 38 -30.46 -53.22 -9.89
N ASN A 39 -31.03 -52.62 -8.85
CA ASN A 39 -31.91 -51.45 -9.00
C ASN A 39 -31.06 -50.21 -9.33
N ALA A 40 -31.31 -49.57 -10.48
CA ALA A 40 -30.61 -48.35 -10.88
C ALA A 40 -30.91 -47.19 -9.92
N ALA A 41 -29.88 -46.42 -9.57
CA ALA A 41 -30.03 -45.22 -8.75
C ALA A 41 -30.64 -44.05 -9.55
N ASP A 42 -31.43 -43.22 -8.87
CA ASP A 42 -31.76 -41.88 -9.37
C ASP A 42 -30.52 -41.00 -9.22
N LEU A 43 -30.04 -40.45 -10.33
CA LEU A 43 -28.82 -39.64 -10.40
C LEU A 43 -29.09 -38.13 -10.38
N SER A 44 -30.34 -37.73 -10.14
CA SER A 44 -30.69 -36.34 -9.95
C SER A 44 -30.18 -35.80 -8.61
N LEU A 45 -29.46 -34.69 -8.68
CA LEU A 45 -29.03 -33.89 -7.55
C LEU A 45 -30.03 -32.77 -7.31
N ALA A 46 -30.05 -32.22 -6.09
CA ALA A 46 -30.83 -31.02 -5.77
C ALA A 46 -30.42 -29.83 -6.66
N THR A 47 -31.24 -28.78 -6.75
CA THR A 47 -30.82 -27.57 -7.46
C THR A 47 -29.70 -26.89 -6.66
N PRO A 48 -28.62 -26.39 -7.29
CA PRO A 48 -27.64 -25.56 -6.59
C PRO A 48 -28.29 -24.43 -5.78
N GLY A 49 -27.93 -24.31 -4.50
CA GLY A 49 -28.51 -23.36 -3.54
C GLY A 49 -29.65 -23.93 -2.69
N ASP A 50 -30.24 -25.07 -3.06
CA ASP A 50 -31.30 -25.70 -2.26
C ASP A 50 -30.76 -26.22 -0.93
N VAL A 51 -31.39 -25.79 0.17
CA VAL A 51 -31.09 -26.25 1.53
C VAL A 51 -31.99 -27.45 1.88
N PRO A 52 -31.47 -28.57 2.44
CA PRO A 52 -30.08 -28.87 2.79
C PRO A 52 -29.38 -29.81 1.79
N ASN A 53 -29.92 -30.01 0.59
CA ASN A 53 -29.54 -31.16 -0.25
C ASN A 53 -28.58 -30.82 -1.41
N SER A 54 -28.18 -29.56 -1.57
CA SER A 54 -27.14 -29.15 -2.52
C SER A 54 -25.85 -28.76 -1.83
N LEU A 55 -24.73 -28.76 -2.56
CA LEU A 55 -23.42 -28.37 -2.02
C LEU A 55 -23.45 -26.92 -1.48
N SER A 56 -23.81 -25.97 -2.35
CA SER A 56 -23.92 -24.53 -2.04
C SER A 56 -25.06 -24.19 -1.07
N GLY A 57 -26.09 -25.02 -0.98
CA GLY A 57 -27.14 -24.84 0.05
C GLY A 57 -26.70 -25.31 1.45
N SER A 58 -25.72 -26.21 1.54
CA SER A 58 -25.30 -26.84 2.80
C SER A 58 -23.92 -26.44 3.29
N LYS A 59 -23.12 -25.77 2.46
CA LYS A 59 -21.79 -25.25 2.77
C LYS A 59 -21.65 -23.90 2.05
N ALA A 60 -20.82 -23.04 2.62
CA ALA A 60 -20.36 -21.82 1.97
C ALA A 60 -18.88 -22.01 1.64
N LEU A 61 -18.60 -22.58 0.48
CA LEU A 61 -17.23 -22.89 0.06
C LEU A 61 -16.74 -21.79 -0.90
N VAL A 62 -15.99 -20.83 -0.36
CA VAL A 62 -15.35 -19.78 -1.16
C VAL A 62 -14.04 -20.32 -1.73
N ILE A 63 -13.81 -20.09 -3.02
CA ILE A 63 -12.51 -20.30 -3.66
C ILE A 63 -12.03 -18.94 -4.14
N ASP A 64 -10.86 -18.56 -3.66
CA ASP A 64 -10.14 -17.39 -4.15
C ASP A 64 -8.70 -17.79 -4.50
N THR A 65 -8.32 -17.51 -5.73
CA THR A 65 -6.97 -17.73 -6.24
C THR A 65 -6.38 -16.46 -6.85
N THR A 66 -6.99 -15.31 -6.58
CA THR A 66 -6.56 -14.01 -7.11
C THR A 66 -5.66 -13.35 -6.08
N PRO A 67 -4.39 -13.05 -6.41
CA PRO A 67 -3.53 -12.29 -5.52
C PRO A 67 -3.95 -10.82 -5.41
N PRO A 68 -3.89 -10.21 -4.22
CA PRO A 68 -3.99 -8.76 -4.07
C PRO A 68 -2.87 -8.05 -4.83
N THR A 69 -3.18 -6.92 -5.46
CA THR A 69 -2.18 -6.06 -6.13
C THR A 69 -2.33 -4.61 -5.67
N VAL A 70 -1.25 -3.83 -5.69
CA VAL A 70 -1.31 -2.40 -5.33
C VAL A 70 -2.02 -1.62 -6.44
N SER A 71 -3.08 -0.90 -6.07
CA SER A 71 -3.89 -0.07 -6.97
C SER A 71 -3.47 1.40 -6.95
N SER A 72 -3.02 1.91 -5.81
CA SER A 72 -2.49 3.27 -5.68
C SER A 72 -1.63 3.46 -4.43
N VAL A 73 -0.80 4.49 -4.46
CA VAL A 73 -0.14 5.10 -3.31
C VAL A 73 -0.57 6.55 -3.27
N SER A 74 -1.04 7.01 -2.12
CA SER A 74 -1.58 8.35 -1.96
C SER A 74 -1.23 8.91 -0.59
N SER A 75 -1.58 10.17 -0.37
CA SER A 75 -1.47 10.80 0.94
C SER A 75 -2.61 11.80 1.12
N THR A 76 -3.03 11.96 2.37
CA THR A 76 -4.12 12.87 2.76
C THR A 76 -3.61 14.18 3.36
N ALA A 77 -2.30 14.36 3.50
CA ALA A 77 -1.78 15.64 3.96
C ALA A 77 -2.15 16.74 2.94
N LEU A 78 -2.42 17.93 3.45
CA LEU A 78 -2.84 19.08 2.64
C LEU A 78 -1.66 19.59 1.84
N ASP A 79 -1.89 19.96 0.58
CA ASP A 79 -0.88 20.64 -0.24
C ASP A 79 -0.39 21.88 0.51
N ASP A 80 0.85 21.81 0.99
CA ASP A 80 1.57 22.93 1.57
C ASP A 80 2.61 23.40 0.55
N SER A 81 3.03 24.66 0.65
CA SER A 81 4.13 25.15 -0.18
C SER A 81 5.40 24.36 0.08
N TYR A 82 5.67 24.01 1.35
CA TYR A 82 6.78 23.16 1.79
C TYR A 82 6.45 22.48 3.12
N TYR A 83 6.66 21.16 3.21
CA TYR A 83 6.79 20.47 4.48
C TYR A 83 8.20 20.62 5.03
N VAL A 84 8.31 20.91 6.32
CA VAL A 84 9.58 21.14 7.01
C VAL A 84 9.83 20.06 8.06
N LYS A 85 11.01 20.11 8.69
CA LYS A 85 11.40 19.17 9.75
C LYS A 85 10.29 18.99 10.79
N ASP A 86 10.05 17.74 11.18
CA ASP A 86 9.05 17.26 12.14
C ASP A 86 7.60 17.26 11.65
N ASP A 87 7.30 17.75 10.43
CA ASP A 87 6.00 17.53 9.80
C ASP A 87 5.78 16.04 9.52
N VAL A 88 4.51 15.61 9.58
CA VAL A 88 4.10 14.22 9.35
C VAL A 88 3.23 14.13 8.11
N ILE A 89 3.66 13.32 7.15
CA ILE A 89 2.96 13.02 5.91
C ILE A 89 2.46 11.56 5.97
N PRO A 90 1.15 11.32 6.16
CA PRO A 90 0.58 9.97 6.09
C PRO A 90 0.61 9.47 4.65
N ILE A 91 1.13 8.26 4.42
CA ILE A 91 1.17 7.59 3.12
C ILE A 91 0.27 6.36 3.18
N THR A 92 -0.68 6.28 2.26
CA THR A 92 -1.62 5.15 2.14
C THR A 92 -1.32 4.35 0.89
N ILE A 93 -1.09 3.05 1.04
CA ILE A 93 -0.99 2.08 -0.05
C ILE A 93 -2.31 1.32 -0.14
N ALA A 94 -3.03 1.44 -1.24
CA ALA A 94 -4.30 0.75 -1.47
C ALA A 94 -4.09 -0.50 -2.33
N PHE A 95 -4.68 -1.62 -1.94
CA PHE A 95 -4.70 -2.89 -2.66
C PHE A 95 -6.03 -3.10 -3.39
N THR A 96 -6.07 -4.05 -4.33
CA THR A 96 -7.28 -4.42 -5.07
C THR A 96 -8.33 -5.14 -4.23
N GLU A 97 -7.94 -5.64 -3.06
CA GLU A 97 -8.79 -6.32 -2.10
C GLU A 97 -8.21 -6.19 -0.69
N THR A 98 -8.96 -6.67 0.30
CA THR A 98 -8.54 -6.68 1.71
C THR A 98 -7.25 -7.48 1.90
N VAL A 99 -6.32 -6.92 2.67
CA VAL A 99 -5.03 -7.55 2.98
C VAL A 99 -4.75 -7.62 4.47
N TYR A 100 -3.96 -8.62 4.85
CA TYR A 100 -3.51 -8.89 6.21
C TYR A 100 -1.98 -8.93 6.26
N VAL A 101 -1.40 -8.11 7.13
CA VAL A 101 0.05 -8.05 7.37
C VAL A 101 0.38 -8.91 8.58
N ALA A 102 1.34 -9.81 8.46
CA ALA A 102 1.77 -10.68 9.56
C ALA A 102 3.29 -10.92 9.55
N VAL A 103 3.77 -11.60 10.59
CA VAL A 103 5.17 -12.04 10.80
C VAL A 103 6.16 -10.92 11.13
N ALA A 104 6.20 -9.84 10.35
CA ALA A 104 7.10 -8.70 10.55
C ALA A 104 6.44 -7.39 10.06
N THR A 105 7.23 -6.32 9.98
CA THR A 105 6.75 -4.98 9.58
C THR A 105 7.31 -4.61 8.20
N PRO A 106 6.45 -4.45 7.17
CA PRO A 106 6.86 -3.91 5.88
C PRO A 106 7.40 -2.48 6.00
N THR A 107 8.31 -2.11 5.09
CA THR A 107 8.81 -0.74 4.94
C THR A 107 8.55 -0.19 3.55
N LEU A 108 8.44 1.13 3.46
CA LEU A 108 8.41 1.86 2.20
C LEU A 108 9.60 2.83 2.16
N THR A 109 10.34 2.82 1.07
CA THR A 109 11.46 3.76 0.86
C THR A 109 11.00 4.95 0.00
N LEU A 110 11.12 6.15 0.56
CA LEU A 110 10.74 7.43 -0.05
C LEU A 110 11.97 8.19 -0.52
N GLU A 111 11.87 8.81 -1.70
CA GLU A 111 12.90 9.67 -2.28
C GLU A 111 12.84 11.05 -1.61
N THR A 112 13.84 11.33 -0.78
CA THR A 112 13.90 12.53 0.07
C THR A 112 15.20 13.32 -0.07
N GLY A 113 15.89 13.15 -1.21
CA GLY A 113 17.06 13.94 -1.58
C GLY A 113 18.35 13.13 -1.55
N THR A 114 19.36 13.59 -0.81
CA THR A 114 20.64 12.85 -0.76
C THR A 114 20.55 11.55 0.01
N GLU A 115 19.64 11.49 0.98
CA GLU A 115 19.36 10.31 1.79
C GLU A 115 17.87 10.02 1.71
N ASP A 116 17.53 8.75 1.51
CA ASP A 116 16.15 8.28 1.38
C ASP A 116 15.54 7.93 2.73
N ALA A 117 14.26 8.26 2.90
CA ALA A 117 13.53 7.93 4.12
C ALA A 117 12.95 6.52 4.03
N VAL A 118 13.29 5.66 4.98
CA VAL A 118 12.64 4.34 5.14
C VAL A 118 11.57 4.45 6.23
N VAL A 119 10.30 4.27 5.85
CA VAL A 119 9.15 4.39 6.76
C VAL A 119 8.51 3.03 7.01
N ASN A 120 8.02 2.83 8.24
CA ASN A 120 7.43 1.56 8.66
C ASN A 120 5.90 1.56 8.48
N TYR A 121 5.35 0.39 8.16
CA TYR A 121 3.92 0.13 8.25
C TYR A 121 3.39 0.43 9.67
N VAL A 122 2.24 1.10 9.74
CA VAL A 122 1.60 1.55 10.99
C VAL A 122 0.30 0.79 11.27
N SER A 123 -0.63 0.74 10.33
CA SER A 123 -1.98 0.18 10.52
C SER A 123 -2.74 -0.06 9.22
N GLY A 124 -3.84 -0.80 9.25
CA GLY A 124 -4.75 -1.01 8.09
C GLY A 124 -5.01 -2.47 7.74
N SER A 125 -4.21 -3.40 8.24
CA SER A 125 -4.29 -4.84 7.95
C SER A 125 -5.50 -5.60 8.53
N ASP A 126 -6.44 -4.93 9.21
CA ASP A 126 -7.50 -5.58 10.00
C ASP A 126 -8.83 -5.64 9.25
N GLY A 127 -8.80 -6.11 8.00
CA GLY A 127 -9.98 -6.19 7.14
C GLY A 127 -10.14 -5.00 6.18
N ASP A 128 -9.12 -4.15 6.04
CA ASP A 128 -9.09 -3.05 5.07
C ASP A 128 -8.28 -3.45 3.82
N ALA A 129 -8.51 -2.74 2.72
CA ALA A 129 -7.69 -2.80 1.51
C ALA A 129 -6.54 -1.78 1.54
N GLU A 130 -6.42 -0.98 2.59
CA GLU A 130 -5.44 0.10 2.70
C GLU A 130 -4.43 -0.17 3.82
N LEU A 131 -3.15 0.07 3.54
CA LEU A 131 -2.07 0.08 4.53
C LEU A 131 -1.54 1.51 4.72
N LEU A 132 -1.45 1.94 5.97
CA LEU A 132 -0.97 3.26 6.36
C LEU A 132 0.50 3.19 6.81
N PHE A 133 1.27 4.15 6.32
CA PHE A 133 2.63 4.48 6.70
C PHE A 133 2.67 5.94 7.12
N ASN A 134 3.61 6.32 7.99
CA ASN A 134 3.81 7.72 8.36
C ASN A 134 5.26 8.13 8.10
N TYR A 135 5.44 9.13 7.25
CA TYR A 135 6.71 9.78 7.03
C TYR A 135 6.82 11.02 7.90
N THR A 136 7.82 11.06 8.79
CA THR A 136 8.19 12.28 9.52
C THR A 136 9.40 12.90 8.83
N VAL A 137 9.26 14.15 8.39
CA VAL A 137 10.32 14.87 7.70
C VAL A 137 11.53 15.03 8.63
N ALA A 138 12.67 14.48 8.24
CA ALA A 138 13.90 14.60 9.00
C ALA A 138 14.72 15.81 8.54
N ALA A 139 15.65 16.26 9.39
CA ALA A 139 16.55 17.35 9.04
C ALA A 139 17.40 16.98 7.81
N GLY A 140 17.45 17.87 6.83
CA GLY A 140 18.22 17.67 5.60
C GLY A 140 17.48 16.93 4.48
N HIS A 141 16.26 16.48 4.71
CA HIS A 141 15.43 15.95 3.63
C HIS A 141 14.93 17.08 2.73
N GLU A 142 14.95 16.85 1.43
CA GLU A 142 14.58 17.83 0.40
C GLU A 142 13.99 17.09 -0.80
N SER A 143 12.83 17.52 -1.30
CA SER A 143 12.21 16.94 -2.50
C SER A 143 11.23 17.92 -3.12
N ASP A 144 11.32 18.14 -4.43
CA ASP A 144 10.35 18.96 -5.18
C ASP A 144 9.03 18.24 -5.43
N ASN A 145 8.97 16.93 -5.16
CA ASN A 145 7.78 16.12 -5.28
C ASN A 145 8.02 14.77 -4.59
N LEU A 146 7.53 14.61 -3.37
CA LEU A 146 7.68 13.37 -2.62
C LEU A 146 7.10 12.18 -3.42
N ASP A 147 7.93 11.19 -3.68
CA ASP A 147 7.53 9.90 -4.24
C ASP A 147 8.31 8.77 -3.54
N TYR A 148 8.01 7.52 -3.90
CA TYR A 148 8.88 6.38 -3.57
C TYR A 148 10.02 6.25 -4.58
N THR A 149 11.09 5.54 -4.20
CA THR A 149 12.31 5.46 -5.02
C THR A 149 12.15 4.59 -6.28
N ALA A 150 11.30 3.56 -6.24
CA ALA A 150 11.06 2.64 -7.34
C ALA A 150 9.79 1.80 -7.15
N THR A 151 9.36 1.08 -8.20
CA THR A 151 8.18 0.20 -8.17
C THR A 151 8.29 -0.95 -7.15
N ASP A 152 9.49 -1.26 -6.67
CA ASP A 152 9.79 -2.29 -5.69
C ASP A 152 10.16 -1.71 -4.30
N ALA A 153 9.91 -0.42 -4.07
CA ALA A 153 10.23 0.26 -2.81
C ALA A 153 9.39 -0.18 -1.60
N LEU A 154 8.32 -0.97 -1.80
CA LEU A 154 7.59 -1.63 -0.72
C LEU A 154 8.27 -2.96 -0.38
N GLU A 155 9.08 -2.95 0.67
CA GLU A 155 9.84 -4.09 1.13
C GLU A 155 9.11 -4.83 2.25
N LEU A 156 8.96 -6.15 2.11
CA LEU A 156 8.22 -6.94 3.10
C LEU A 156 9.00 -7.20 4.40
N ASN A 157 10.34 -7.19 4.38
CA ASN A 157 11.17 -7.47 5.57
C ASN A 157 10.78 -8.75 6.33
N LEU A 158 10.57 -9.85 5.61
CA LEU A 158 10.07 -11.14 6.12
C LEU A 158 8.60 -11.13 6.57
N ALA A 159 7.89 -10.01 6.40
CA ALA A 159 6.44 -9.98 6.58
C ALA A 159 5.75 -10.72 5.44
N THR A 160 4.49 -11.07 5.69
CA THR A 160 3.54 -11.50 4.66
C THR A 160 2.48 -10.43 4.50
N ILE A 161 2.05 -10.19 3.27
CA ILE A 161 0.83 -9.43 2.95
C ILE A 161 -0.04 -10.41 2.17
N GLN A 162 -1.15 -10.84 2.74
CA GLN A 162 -2.02 -11.87 2.16
C GLN A 162 -3.49 -11.48 2.22
N ASP A 163 -4.32 -12.00 1.33
CA ASP A 163 -5.78 -11.94 1.49
C ASP A 163 -6.28 -12.95 2.54
N ALA A 164 -7.61 -13.04 2.71
CA ALA A 164 -8.23 -13.98 3.63
C ALA A 164 -8.11 -15.46 3.19
N ALA A 165 -7.88 -15.73 1.90
CA ALA A 165 -7.71 -17.07 1.34
C ALA A 165 -6.25 -17.56 1.43
N GLY A 166 -5.31 -16.67 1.78
CA GLY A 166 -3.88 -16.94 1.89
C GLY A 166 -3.10 -16.71 0.59
N ASN A 167 -3.65 -15.97 -0.38
CA ASN A 167 -2.91 -15.57 -1.57
C ASN A 167 -1.93 -14.45 -1.20
N ASP A 168 -0.64 -14.63 -1.51
CA ASP A 168 0.39 -13.60 -1.33
C ASP A 168 0.14 -12.41 -2.26
N ALA A 169 0.12 -11.20 -1.70
CA ALA A 169 0.01 -9.98 -2.47
C ALA A 169 1.25 -9.75 -3.36
N VAL A 170 1.04 -9.05 -4.47
CA VAL A 170 2.11 -8.55 -5.34
C VAL A 170 2.47 -7.13 -4.88
N PRO A 171 3.61 -6.91 -4.21
CA PRO A 171 3.96 -5.62 -3.59
C PRO A 171 4.52 -4.59 -4.59
N THR A 172 4.27 -4.78 -5.89
CA THR A 172 4.74 -3.86 -6.92
C THR A 172 3.90 -2.60 -6.92
N LEU A 173 4.52 -1.47 -6.64
CA LEU A 173 3.90 -0.14 -6.68
C LEU A 173 3.68 0.32 -8.14
N PRO A 174 2.76 1.28 -8.36
CA PRO A 174 2.62 1.94 -9.65
C PRO A 174 3.94 2.50 -10.20
N ALA A 175 4.03 2.73 -11.50
CA ALA A 175 5.21 3.39 -12.06
C ALA A 175 5.30 4.84 -11.54
N LEU A 176 6.53 5.33 -11.34
CA LEU A 176 6.77 6.73 -10.92
C LEU A 176 6.08 7.71 -11.87
N ASP A 177 5.56 8.81 -11.31
CA ASP A 177 4.76 9.82 -12.02
C ASP A 177 3.55 9.29 -12.83
N ALA A 178 3.13 8.04 -12.65
CA ALA A 178 1.97 7.48 -13.34
C ALA A 178 0.70 7.60 -12.48
N ILE A 179 -0.48 7.51 -13.11
CA ILE A 179 -1.75 7.50 -12.37
C ILE A 179 -1.71 6.45 -11.27
N GLY A 180 -1.96 6.88 -10.03
CA GLY A 180 -1.91 6.03 -8.84
C GLY A 180 -0.56 6.02 -8.11
N SER A 181 0.51 6.64 -8.64
CA SER A 181 1.73 6.88 -7.86
C SER A 181 1.57 8.06 -6.90
N LEU A 182 2.42 8.11 -5.87
CA LEU A 182 2.40 9.20 -4.90
C LEU A 182 2.76 10.53 -5.57
N GLY A 183 3.78 10.51 -6.44
CA GLY A 183 4.25 11.70 -7.15
C GLY A 183 3.37 12.19 -8.31
N TYR A 184 2.24 11.52 -8.64
CA TYR A 184 1.46 11.84 -9.84
C TYR A 184 0.92 13.28 -9.87
N LEU A 185 0.45 13.80 -8.73
CA LEU A 185 -0.17 15.13 -8.66
C LEU A 185 0.83 16.28 -8.42
N LYS A 186 2.09 15.97 -8.11
CA LYS A 186 3.17 16.96 -7.90
C LYS A 186 2.86 18.03 -6.86
N ASP A 187 2.40 17.60 -5.69
CA ASP A 187 1.78 18.46 -4.68
C ASP A 187 2.51 18.45 -3.33
N ARG A 188 3.63 17.73 -3.19
CA ARG A 188 4.36 17.63 -1.91
C ARG A 188 5.83 18.00 -2.02
N ASN A 189 6.10 19.27 -1.78
CA ASN A 189 7.47 19.75 -1.66
C ASN A 189 7.95 19.59 -0.21
N ILE A 190 9.18 19.16 -0.04
CA ILE A 190 9.85 19.05 1.25
C ILE A 190 11.08 19.94 1.21
N ASP A 191 11.22 20.79 2.22
CA ASP A 191 12.44 21.55 2.48
C ASP A 191 12.71 21.56 3.98
N ALA A 192 13.57 20.65 4.42
CA ALA A 192 14.05 20.58 5.79
C ALA A 192 15.54 20.93 5.89
N ILE A 193 16.08 21.66 4.90
CA ILE A 193 17.41 22.25 4.98
C ILE A 193 17.32 23.48 5.87
N ILE A 194 18.21 23.57 6.86
CA ILE A 194 18.20 24.69 7.81
C ILE A 194 19.07 25.81 7.24
N PRO A 195 18.54 27.05 7.09
CA PRO A 195 19.34 28.17 6.65
C PRO A 195 20.44 28.48 7.68
N THR A 196 21.69 28.53 7.22
CA THR A 196 22.86 28.87 8.04
C THR A 196 23.48 30.17 7.59
N VAL A 197 24.06 30.95 8.52
CA VAL A 197 24.82 32.14 8.15
C VAL A 197 26.16 31.72 7.55
N THR A 198 26.41 32.09 6.30
CA THR A 198 27.67 31.80 5.58
C THR A 198 28.67 32.96 5.67
N ALA A 199 28.19 34.20 5.84
CA ALA A 199 29.05 35.37 6.02
C ALA A 199 28.35 36.50 6.78
N VAL A 200 29.15 37.29 7.52
CA VAL A 200 28.76 38.62 8.01
C VAL A 200 29.79 39.61 7.50
N THR A 201 29.35 40.61 6.76
CA THR A 201 30.25 41.53 6.05
C THR A 201 29.73 42.96 6.07
N SER A 202 30.54 43.91 5.61
CA SER A 202 30.16 45.29 5.38
C SER A 202 30.66 45.76 4.02
N THR A 203 29.93 46.67 3.39
CA THR A 203 30.39 47.37 2.19
C THR A 203 31.32 48.54 2.50
N LYS A 204 31.50 48.88 3.78
CA LYS A 204 32.49 49.88 4.24
C LYS A 204 33.89 49.27 4.24
N ALA A 205 34.88 50.06 3.80
CA ALA A 205 36.28 49.68 3.83
C ALA A 205 36.83 49.59 5.27
N ASP A 206 38.00 48.99 5.46
CA ASP A 206 38.64 48.97 6.76
C ASP A 206 39.06 50.39 7.20
N GLY A 207 38.75 50.78 8.45
CA GLY A 207 39.08 52.10 8.96
C GLY A 207 38.45 52.46 10.29
N ALA A 208 38.77 53.66 10.78
CA ALA A 208 38.15 54.25 11.96
C ALA A 208 36.92 55.06 11.57
N TYR A 209 35.83 54.87 12.32
CA TYR A 209 34.57 55.56 12.12
C TYR A 209 34.24 56.46 13.32
N LYS A 210 33.67 57.64 13.05
CA LYS A 210 33.24 58.61 14.08
C LYS A 210 31.74 58.51 14.35
N ALA A 211 31.29 59.22 15.38
CA ALA A 211 29.86 59.32 15.69
C ALA A 211 29.05 59.75 14.45
N VAL A 212 27.82 59.23 14.35
CA VAL A 212 26.83 59.41 13.26
C VAL A 212 27.14 58.76 11.90
N GLU A 213 28.26 58.05 11.74
CA GLU A 213 28.50 57.27 10.52
C GLU A 213 27.75 55.93 10.54
N VAL A 214 27.11 55.58 9.41
CA VAL A 214 26.42 54.30 9.23
C VAL A 214 27.40 53.28 8.64
N ILE A 215 27.50 52.12 9.29
CA ILE A 215 28.20 50.94 8.79
C ILE A 215 27.13 49.91 8.44
N PRO A 216 26.82 49.69 7.16
CA PRO A 216 25.87 48.67 6.78
C PRO A 216 26.46 47.30 7.09
N ILE A 217 25.68 46.44 7.74
CA ILE A 217 26.05 45.05 8.01
C ILE A 217 25.16 44.17 7.13
N SER A 218 25.79 43.27 6.38
CA SER A 218 25.12 42.27 5.57
C SER A 218 25.37 40.91 6.18
N VAL A 219 24.29 40.15 6.38
CA VAL A 219 24.32 38.75 6.79
C VAL A 219 23.90 37.93 5.57
N VAL A 220 24.72 36.97 5.17
CA VAL A 220 24.47 36.09 4.03
C VAL A 220 24.10 34.73 4.58
N PHE A 221 23.01 34.16 4.07
CA PHE A 221 22.52 32.82 4.43
C PHE A 221 22.87 31.79 3.35
N SER A 222 22.81 30.50 3.70
CA SER A 222 23.03 29.39 2.77
C SER A 222 21.94 29.24 1.72
N GLU A 223 20.75 29.78 2.00
CA GLU A 223 19.58 29.77 1.12
C GLU A 223 18.71 31.01 1.34
N ALA A 224 17.61 31.11 0.59
CA ALA A 224 16.68 32.22 0.71
C ALA A 224 16.00 32.22 2.09
N VAL A 225 15.98 33.37 2.76
CA VAL A 225 15.28 33.54 4.04
C VAL A 225 14.19 34.59 3.91
N VAL A 226 13.06 34.33 4.58
CA VAL A 226 11.98 35.30 4.73
C VAL A 226 12.01 35.85 6.14
N VAL A 227 11.97 37.18 6.26
CA VAL A 227 11.79 37.83 7.55
C VAL A 227 10.30 38.03 7.75
N ASP A 228 9.71 37.26 8.65
CA ASP A 228 8.38 37.59 9.15
C ASP A 228 8.51 38.75 10.13
N LEU A 229 7.89 39.88 9.79
CA LEU A 229 7.88 41.06 10.64
C LEU A 229 6.81 40.99 11.75
N GLY A 230 6.04 39.89 11.83
CA GLY A 230 5.17 39.53 12.95
C GLY A 230 4.20 40.63 13.38
N GLY A 231 2.94 40.55 12.93
CA GLY A 231 1.82 41.28 13.55
C GLY A 231 1.32 40.60 14.82
#